data_AF-A0A1A0EWS7-F1
#
_entry.id   AF-A0A1A0EWS7-F1
#
_cell.length_a   1.000
_cell.length_b   1.000
_cell.length_c   1.000
_cell.angle_alpha   90.00
_cell.angle_beta   90.00
_cell.angle_gamma   90.00
#
_symmetry.space_group_name_H-M   'P 1'
#
loop_
_entity.id
_entity.type
_entity.pdbx_description
1 polymer ?
#
loop_
_entity_poly.entity_id
_entity_poly.type
_entity_poly.pdbx_seq_one_letter_code
_entity_poly.pdbx_strand_id
1 'polypeptide(L)' 'MIVLDTNVISEAMKPEPDPAVRAWLNEQSAETLYLTTVTLAELMFGIAAIAVSQGYQVASRDMATFEAANVGVVNPWEG' A
#
# COMPACT_ATOMS: atom_id res chain seq x y z
N MET A 1 0.38 20.73 4.48
CA MET A 1 1.25 19.59 4.11
C MET A 1 1.32 18.66 5.30
N ILE A 2 0.99 17.38 5.11
CA ILE A 2 0.88 16.36 6.17
C ILE A 2 1.51 15.06 5.66
N VAL A 3 2.38 14.44 6.46
CA VAL A 3 2.95 13.12 6.16
C VAL A 3 2.09 12.07 6.86
N LEU A 4 1.58 11.10 6.13
CA LEU A 4 0.75 10.03 6.68
C LEU A 4 1.61 8.87 7.17
N ASP A 5 1.29 8.38 8.36
CA ASP A 5 1.80 7.11 8.88
C ASP A 5 1.06 5.93 8.24
N THR A 6 1.63 4.74 8.32
CA THR A 6 1.10 3.51 7.71
C THR A 6 -0.27 3.15 8.25
N ASN A 7 -0.52 3.36 9.56
CA ASN A 7 -1.84 3.09 10.15
C ASN A 7 -2.95 3.97 9.56
N VAL A 8 -2.67 5.23 9.22
CA VAL A 8 -3.67 6.16 8.67
C VAL A 8 -4.00 5.81 7.23
N ILE A 9 -2.96 5.60 6.40
CA ILE A 9 -3.19 5.30 4.98
C ILE A 9 -3.75 3.89 4.75
N SER A 10 -3.35 2.91 5.58
CA SER A 10 -3.92 1.55 5.49
C SER A 10 -5.38 1.47 5.96
N GLU A 11 -5.85 2.39 6.82
CA GLU A 11 -7.25 2.47 7.23
C GLU A 11 -8.18 2.66 6.01
N ALA A 12 -7.78 3.50 5.06
CA ALA A 12 -8.55 3.77 3.84
C ALA A 12 -8.71 2.54 2.93
N MET A 13 -7.90 1.50 3.12
CA MET A 13 -7.92 0.27 2.33
C MET A 13 -8.79 -0.83 2.96
N LYS A 14 -9.29 -0.65 4.19
CA LYS A 14 -10.12 -1.64 4.86
C LYS A 14 -11.51 -1.73 4.21
N PRO A 15 -12.18 -2.90 4.26
CA PRO A 15 -13.58 -3.02 3.79
C PRO A 15 -14.54 -2.08 4.51
N GLU A 16 -14.33 -1.89 5.82
CA GLU A 16 -15.05 -0.94 6.67
C GLU A 16 -14.05 -0.03 7.40
N PRO A 17 -13.65 1.11 6.79
CA PRO A 17 -12.74 2.07 7.42
C PRO A 17 -13.37 2.79 8.61
N ASP A 18 -12.55 3.19 9.59
CA ASP A 18 -13.01 4.08 10.66
C ASP A 18 -13.61 5.39 10.07
N PRO A 19 -14.86 5.75 10.43
CA PRO A 19 -15.55 6.88 9.84
C PRO A 19 -14.88 8.22 10.14
N ALA A 20 -14.20 8.37 11.28
CA ALA A 20 -13.50 9.60 11.64
C ALA A 20 -12.24 9.78 10.80
N VAL A 21 -11.46 8.71 10.57
CA VAL A 21 -10.28 8.75 9.71
C VAL A 21 -10.69 9.05 8.26
N ARG A 22 -11.77 8.42 7.77
CA ARG A 22 -12.28 8.68 6.42
C ARG A 22 -12.77 10.12 6.24
N ALA A 23 -13.51 10.65 7.21
CA ALA A 23 -13.97 12.04 7.18
C ALA A 23 -12.78 13.01 7.14
N TRP A 24 -11.80 12.82 8.04
CA TRP A 24 -10.61 13.66 8.11
C TRP A 24 -9.77 13.63 6.82
N LEU A 25 -9.58 12.45 6.21
CA LEU A 25 -8.87 12.31 4.93
C LEU A 25 -9.58 13.08 3.80
N ASN A 26 -10.91 13.00 3.73
CA ASN A 26 -11.72 13.69 2.71
C ASN A 26 -11.71 15.22 2.82
N GLU A 27 -11.35 15.76 3.99
CA GLU A 27 -11.23 17.22 4.19
C GLU A 27 -9.93 17.79 3.63
N GLN A 28 -8.93 16.95 3.34
CA GLN A 28 -7.63 17.40 2.84
C GLN A 28 -7.59 17.38 1.31
N SER A 29 -6.88 18.33 0.70
CA SER A 29 -6.52 18.21 -0.72
C SER A 29 -5.38 17.18 -0.86
N ALA A 30 -5.48 16.30 -1.85
CA ALA A 30 -4.52 15.20 -2.04
C ALA A 30 -3.08 15.69 -2.24
N GLU A 31 -2.90 16.86 -2.85
CA GLU A 31 -1.61 17.51 -3.08
C GLU A 31 -0.92 17.96 -1.78
N THR A 32 -1.65 17.96 -0.66
CA THR A 32 -1.12 18.30 0.66
C THR A 32 -0.77 17.07 1.51
N LEU A 33 -1.09 15.86 1.03
CA LEU A 33 -0.82 14.60 1.70
C LEU A 33 0.41 13.91 1.09
N TYR A 34 1.31 13.43 1.94
CA TYR A 34 2.56 12.82 1.52
C TYR A 34 2.77 11.47 2.21
N LEU A 35 3.43 10.54 1.52
CA LEU A 35 3.92 9.29 2.08
C LEU A 35 5.45 9.31 2.12
N THR A 36 6.03 8.71 3.14
CA THR A 36 7.48 8.46 3.16
C THR A 36 7.80 7.18 2.38
N THR A 37 9.05 7.01 1.98
CA THR A 37 9.54 5.74 1.43
C THR A 37 9.43 4.60 2.45
N VAL A 38 9.49 4.89 3.75
CA VAL A 38 9.30 3.89 4.82
C VAL A 38 7.85 3.43 4.87
N THR A 39 6.90 4.36 4.86
CA THR A 39 5.45 4.08 4.80
C THR A 39 5.10 3.24 3.56
N LEU A 40 5.69 3.57 2.40
CA LEU A 40 5.51 2.77 1.19
C LEU A 40 6.08 1.35 1.35
N ALA A 41 7.27 1.21 1.95
CA ALA A 41 7.87 -0.11 2.20
C ALA A 41 7.02 -0.97 3.15
N GLU A 42 6.42 -0.39 4.18
CA GLU A 42 5.53 -1.11 5.10
C GLU A 42 4.24 -1.57 4.41
N LEU A 43 3.65 -0.75 3.53
CA LEU A 43 2.51 -1.14 2.71
C LEU A 43 2.85 -2.30 1.76
N MET A 44 4.00 -2.22 1.07
CA MET A 44 4.47 -3.28 0.17
C MET A 44 4.75 -4.57 0.93
N PHE A 45 5.35 -4.48 2.12
CA PHE A 45 5.57 -5.62 3.00
C PHE A 45 4.25 -6.30 3.38
N GLY A 46 3.22 -5.54 3.73
CA GLY A 46 1.89 -6.08 4.03
C GLY A 46 1.29 -6.87 2.86
N ILE A 47 1.36 -6.32 1.64
CA ILE A 47 0.91 -7.00 0.42
C ILE A 47 1.70 -8.29 0.19
N ALA A 48 3.03 -8.23 0.30
CA ALA A 48 3.90 -9.39 0.11
C ALA A 48 3.61 -10.50 1.13
N ALA A 49 3.44 -10.16 2.41
CA ALA A 49 3.14 -11.12 3.47
C ALA A 49 1.83 -11.88 3.20
N ILE A 50 0.79 -11.17 2.78
CA ILE A 50 -0.50 -11.79 2.39
C ILE A 50 -0.27 -12.72 1.20
N ALA A 51 0.40 -12.24 0.15
CA ALA A 51 0.65 -13.04 -1.06
C ALA A 51 1.42 -14.33 -0.76
N VAL A 52 2.49 -14.26 0.03
CA VAL A 52 3.24 -15.44 0.49
C VAL A 52 2.33 -16.38 1.28
N SER A 53 1.54 -15.85 2.21
CA SER A 53 0.69 -16.70 3.07
C SER A 53 -0.45 -17.40 2.32
N GLN A 54 -0.94 -16.79 1.24
CA GLN A 54 -2.09 -17.29 0.47
C GLN A 54 -1.69 -17.94 -0.86
N GLY A 55 -0.40 -17.91 -1.24
CA GLY A 55 0.08 -18.39 -2.53
C GLY A 55 -0.41 -17.54 -3.71
N TYR A 56 -0.62 -16.23 -3.51
CA TYR A 56 -1.06 -15.32 -4.56
C TYR A 56 0.12 -14.74 -5.34
N GLN A 57 -0.14 -14.34 -6.58
CA GLN A 57 0.75 -13.48 -7.35
C GLN A 57 0.41 -12.00 -7.08
N VAL A 58 1.41 -11.13 -7.21
CA VAL A 58 1.23 -9.67 -7.10
C VAL A 58 1.43 -9.04 -8.47
N ALA A 59 0.45 -8.25 -8.92
CA ALA A 59 0.64 -7.40 -10.09
C ALA A 59 1.31 -6.08 -9.66
N SER A 60 2.54 -5.83 -10.10
CA SER A 60 3.29 -4.63 -9.70
C SER A 60 4.27 -4.20 -10.80
N ARG A 61 4.46 -2.88 -10.93
CA ARG A 61 5.55 -2.30 -11.74
C ARG A 61 6.89 -2.32 -10.98
N ASP A 62 6.85 -2.25 -9.66
CA ASP A 62 8.03 -2.40 -8.80
C ASP A 62 8.13 -3.87 -8.40
N MET A 63 8.96 -4.63 -9.13
CA MET A 63 9.06 -6.08 -8.99
C MET A 63 10.08 -6.51 -7.93
N ALA A 64 11.19 -5.79 -7.81
CA ALA A 64 12.35 -6.22 -7.04
C ALA A 64 12.01 -6.53 -5.57
N THR A 65 11.14 -5.72 -4.96
CA THR A 65 10.72 -5.91 -3.57
C THR A 65 9.92 -7.20 -3.37
N PHE A 66 9.01 -7.53 -4.30
CA PHE A 66 8.17 -8.72 -4.21
C PHE A 66 8.93 -9.99 -4.61
N GLU A 67 9.80 -9.91 -5.62
CA GLU A 67 10.70 -11.01 -6.01
C GLU A 67 11.65 -11.37 -4.86
N ALA A 68 12.23 -10.38 -4.18
CA ALA A 68 13.06 -10.60 -2.99
C ALA A 68 12.30 -11.27 -1.83
N ALA A 69 10.98 -11.05 -1.75
CA ALA A 69 10.09 -11.73 -0.81
C ALA A 69 9.61 -13.11 -1.31
N ASN A 70 10.13 -13.61 -2.44
CA ASN A 70 9.75 -14.87 -3.07
C ASN A 70 8.25 -14.93 -3.46
N VAL A 71 7.70 -13.78 -3.86
CA VAL A 71 6.33 -13.65 -4.39
C VAL A 71 6.39 -13.68 -5.91
N GLY A 72 5.50 -14.43 -6.56
CA GLY A 72 5.36 -14.38 -8.02
C GLY A 72 4.82 -13.02 -8.46
N VAL A 73 5.53 -12.32 -9.34
CA VAL A 73 5.15 -10.98 -9.80
C VAL A 73 4.70 -10.99 -11.26
N VAL A 74 3.66 -10.22 -11.58
CA VAL A 74 3.25 -9.92 -12.94
C VAL A 74 3.41 -8.42 -13.16
N ASN A 75 4.17 -8.01 -14.18
CA ASN A 75 4.26 -6.61 -14.57
C ASN A 75 3.29 -6.33 -15.73
N PRO A 76 2.09 -5.77 -15.49
CA PRO A 76 1.11 -5.56 -16.55
C PRO A 76 1.48 -4.44 -17.53
N TRP A 77 2.56 -3.69 -17.28
CA TRP A 77 3.08 -2.67 -18.18
C TRP A 77 4.14 -3.20 -19.14
N GLU A 78 4.64 -4.41 -18.92
CA GLU A 78 5.58 -5.09 -19.80
C GLU A 78 4.86 -6.26 -20.47
N GLY A 79 4.81 -6.24 -21.80
CA GLY A 79 4.25 -7.29 -22.64
C GLY A 79 5.27 -7.75 -23.66
#